data_AF-A0A0F9HIH4-F1
#
_entry.id   AF-A0A0F9HIH4-F1
#
_cell.length_a   1.000
_cell.length_b   1.000
_cell.length_c   1.000
_cell.angle_alpha   90.00
_cell.angle_beta   90.00
_cell.angle_gamma   90.00
#
_symmetry.space_group_name_H-M   'P 1'
#
loop_
_entity.id
_entity.type
_entity.pdbx_description
1 polymer ?
#
loop_
_entity_poly.entity_id
_entity_poly.type
_entity_poly.pdbx_seq_one_letter_code
_entity_poly.pdbx_strand_id
1 'polypeptide(L)'
;EAKILETADILYAGDFNRFQAGNMIVANCGYGMGSNRFYQNCRENSNLRPLFDSGKYNYEFIDNLIKTYRKTYSKIIEFWTQMEKCFRWVIKYPHEIVYYKFDKTSVTVNANKHVDLGANYTCYNRKEFPNAPPDSWHNLPLLTFRNDKGTVFINLPSGRELRYSHARIIKDRYKGTISWRWGKLWGGSIVENIVQATSRDVLAEAILMIGPFNPIVCHVHDSISVLIKKDNVRFALPKIEKAMRRVPEWAEGVPIDIETKVKETF
;
A
#
# COMPACT_ATOMS: atom_id res chain seq x y z
N GLU A 1 37.09 -4.45 7.20
CA GLU A 1 36.65 -3.14 6.67
C GLU A 1 35.37 -3.33 5.88
N ALA A 2 34.28 -2.69 6.32
CA ALA A 2 33.03 -2.71 5.56
C ALA A 2 33.23 -1.83 4.32
N LYS A 3 33.15 -2.43 3.14
CA LYS A 3 33.12 -1.68 1.87
C LYS A 3 31.93 -0.74 1.95
N ILE A 4 32.19 0.55 2.14
CA ILE A 4 31.18 1.60 2.00
C ILE A 4 30.74 1.52 0.53
N LEU A 5 29.60 0.89 0.28
CA LEU A 5 28.91 1.01 -0.99
C LEU A 5 28.20 2.35 -0.91
N GLU A 6 28.77 3.36 -1.56
CA GLU A 6 28.11 4.66 -1.71
C GLU A 6 26.73 4.46 -2.33
N THR A 7 25.67 4.51 -1.51
CA THR A 7 24.30 4.65 -2.01
C THR A 7 24.11 6.10 -2.43
N ALA A 8 24.29 6.36 -3.72
CA ALA A 8 23.84 7.60 -4.34
C ALA A 8 22.31 7.52 -4.54
N ASP A 9 21.54 8.25 -3.73
CA ASP A 9 20.21 8.67 -4.14
C ASP A 9 20.38 9.47 -5.44
N ILE A 10 19.71 9.05 -6.51
CA ILE A 10 19.89 9.57 -7.88
C ILE A 10 19.65 11.09 -7.94
N LEU A 11 19.01 11.70 -6.92
CA LEU A 11 18.79 13.14 -6.82
C LEU A 11 19.17 13.76 -5.46
N TYR A 12 20.31 13.33 -4.86
CA TYR A 12 21.04 13.97 -3.75
C TYR A 12 20.75 13.47 -2.31
N ALA A 13 21.84 13.13 -1.60
CA ALA A 13 21.93 12.91 -0.16
C ALA A 13 22.39 14.20 0.56
N GLY A 14 22.08 14.39 1.85
CA GLY A 14 22.39 15.60 2.65
C GLY A 14 21.21 16.50 3.12
N ASP A 15 21.44 17.28 4.17
CA ASP A 15 20.39 17.77 5.07
C ASP A 15 19.26 18.59 4.39
N PHE A 16 18.02 18.11 4.59
CA PHE A 16 16.72 18.53 4.02
C PHE A 16 16.14 17.73 2.82
N ASN A 17 16.80 16.64 2.37
CA ASN A 17 16.36 15.70 1.30
C ASN A 17 14.89 15.27 1.34
N ARG A 18 14.07 15.86 0.48
CA ARG A 18 12.75 15.33 0.18
C ARG A 18 12.49 15.38 -1.32
N PHE A 19 12.39 14.18 -1.92
CA PHE A 19 11.85 13.84 -3.24
C PHE A 19 12.73 14.12 -4.48
N GLN A 20 13.03 13.05 -5.23
CA GLN A 20 12.38 12.80 -6.53
C GLN A 20 12.71 11.42 -7.13
N ALA A 21 13.91 10.85 -6.97
CA ALA A 21 14.24 9.54 -7.50
C ALA A 21 14.00 8.40 -6.49
N GLY A 22 14.39 8.57 -5.22
CA GLY A 22 14.05 7.62 -4.15
C GLY A 22 12.55 7.36 -4.01
N ASN A 23 11.72 8.40 -4.11
CA ASN A 23 10.27 8.25 -4.08
C ASN A 23 9.71 7.64 -5.36
N MET A 24 10.32 7.89 -6.52
CA MET A 24 9.98 7.14 -7.73
C MET A 24 10.37 5.66 -7.62
N ILE A 25 11.50 5.32 -7.01
CA ILE A 25 11.91 3.91 -6.83
C ILE A 25 10.98 3.24 -5.82
N VAL A 26 10.78 3.82 -4.64
CA VAL A 26 9.93 3.23 -3.61
C VAL A 26 8.47 3.17 -4.05
N ALA A 27 7.92 4.23 -4.64
CA ALA A 27 6.53 4.21 -5.10
C ALA A 27 6.33 3.32 -6.33
N ASN A 28 7.25 3.32 -7.32
CA ASN A 28 7.03 2.53 -8.53
C ASN A 28 7.55 1.09 -8.39
N CYS A 29 8.77 0.92 -7.90
CA CYS A 29 9.33 -0.41 -7.69
C CYS A 29 8.62 -1.11 -6.52
N GLY A 30 8.10 -0.38 -5.53
CA GLY A 30 7.27 -0.92 -4.44
C GLY A 30 5.92 -1.51 -4.89
N TYR A 31 5.50 -1.28 -6.13
CA TYR A 31 4.29 -1.87 -6.74
C TYR A 31 4.58 -2.60 -8.06
N GLY A 32 5.80 -3.13 -8.20
CA GLY A 32 6.14 -4.07 -9.26
C GLY A 32 6.44 -3.46 -10.63
N MET A 33 6.75 -2.16 -10.72
CA MET A 33 7.23 -1.57 -11.97
C MET A 33 8.51 -2.28 -12.46
N GLY A 34 8.58 -2.54 -13.77
CA GLY A 34 9.72 -3.18 -14.42
C GLY A 34 10.71 -2.17 -15.03
N SER A 35 11.94 -2.65 -15.32
CA SER A 35 13.07 -1.86 -15.81
C SER A 35 12.74 -1.05 -17.06
N ASN A 36 12.04 -1.63 -18.03
CA ASN A 36 11.62 -0.93 -19.25
C ASN A 36 10.76 0.30 -18.97
N ARG A 37 9.71 0.14 -18.14
CA ARG A 37 8.79 1.23 -17.83
C ARG A 37 9.46 2.29 -16.97
N PHE A 38 10.27 1.87 -15.99
CA PHE A 38 11.01 2.80 -15.14
C PHE A 38 12.01 3.62 -15.96
N TYR A 39 12.75 2.98 -16.86
CA TYR A 39 13.67 3.66 -17.78
C TYR A 39 12.95 4.71 -18.65
N GLN A 40 11.79 4.37 -19.20
CA GLN A 40 10.95 5.34 -19.94
C GLN A 40 10.53 6.52 -19.07
N ASN A 41 10.00 6.25 -17.87
CA ASN A 41 9.60 7.31 -16.92
C ASN A 41 10.77 8.24 -16.58
N CYS A 42 11.98 7.70 -16.40
CA CYS A 42 13.17 8.50 -16.13
C CYS A 42 13.56 9.40 -17.32
N ARG A 43 13.36 8.94 -18.56
CA ARG A 43 13.64 9.74 -19.77
C ARG A 43 12.57 10.79 -20.07
N GLU A 44 11.34 10.56 -19.62
CA GLU A 44 10.26 11.54 -19.74
C GLU A 44 10.35 12.64 -18.65
N ASN A 45 11.00 12.35 -17.54
CA ASN A 45 11.22 13.31 -16.46
C ASN A 45 12.30 14.33 -16.82
N SER A 46 11.96 15.63 -16.81
CA SER A 46 12.86 16.72 -17.19
C SER A 46 14.13 16.83 -16.34
N ASN A 47 14.07 16.42 -15.07
CA ASN A 47 15.19 16.51 -14.14
C ASN A 47 16.14 15.32 -14.28
N LEU A 48 15.62 14.15 -14.65
CA LEU A 48 16.41 12.93 -14.82
C LEU A 48 16.96 12.78 -16.22
N ARG A 49 16.20 13.20 -17.25
CA ARG A 49 16.57 13.05 -18.66
C ARG A 49 17.99 13.49 -19.00
N PRO A 50 18.52 14.64 -18.53
CA PRO A 50 19.90 15.05 -18.83
C PRO A 50 20.97 14.03 -18.40
N LEU A 51 20.70 13.25 -17.34
CA LEU A 51 21.62 12.21 -16.84
C LEU A 51 21.65 10.98 -17.77
N PHE A 52 20.55 10.72 -18.49
CA PHE A 52 20.49 9.67 -19.50
C PHE A 52 21.02 10.13 -20.85
N ASP A 53 20.70 11.37 -21.25
CA ASP A 53 21.17 11.95 -22.51
C ASP A 53 22.69 12.19 -22.51
N SER A 54 23.29 12.46 -21.33
CA SER A 54 24.75 12.54 -21.15
C SER A 54 25.46 11.18 -21.09
N GLY A 55 24.72 10.07 -21.11
CA GLY A 55 25.27 8.72 -20.96
C GLY A 55 25.71 8.35 -19.54
N LYS A 56 25.54 9.25 -18.56
CA LYS A 56 25.86 8.99 -17.15
C LYS A 56 25.03 7.83 -16.59
N TYR A 57 23.77 7.71 -16.99
CA TYR A 57 22.89 6.57 -16.70
C TYR A 57 22.37 5.93 -17.98
N ASN A 58 22.20 4.61 -17.93
CA ASN A 58 21.70 3.83 -19.05
C ASN A 58 20.66 2.78 -18.58
N TYR A 59 20.17 1.97 -19.52
CA TYR A 59 19.22 0.92 -19.19
C TYR A 59 19.78 -0.12 -18.21
N GLU A 60 21.05 -0.51 -18.37
CA GLU A 60 21.70 -1.50 -17.50
C GLU A 60 21.79 -1.02 -16.06
N PHE A 61 22.10 0.25 -15.85
CA PHE A 61 22.05 0.89 -14.54
C PHE A 61 20.66 0.77 -13.90
N ILE A 62 19.58 1.10 -14.65
CA ILE A 62 18.20 0.96 -14.18
C ILE A 62 17.85 -0.50 -13.85
N ASP A 63 18.25 -1.44 -14.71
CA ASP A 63 17.95 -2.84 -14.51
C ASP A 63 18.65 -3.40 -13.25
N ASN A 64 19.91 -3.02 -13.03
CA ASN A 64 20.67 -3.38 -11.82
C ASN A 64 20.08 -2.73 -10.56
N LEU A 65 19.63 -1.47 -10.66
CA LEU A 65 18.96 -0.76 -9.57
C LEU A 65 17.69 -1.49 -9.12
N ILE A 66 16.82 -1.86 -10.06
CA ILE A 66 15.57 -2.57 -9.76
C ILE A 66 15.85 -3.96 -9.19
N LYS A 67 16.78 -4.71 -9.78
CA LYS A 67 17.18 -6.02 -9.25
C LYS A 67 17.71 -5.92 -7.82
N THR A 68 18.51 -4.89 -7.54
CA THR A 68 19.04 -4.62 -6.20
C THR A 68 17.91 -4.32 -5.22
N TYR A 69 16.99 -3.41 -5.55
CA TYR A 69 15.83 -3.11 -4.72
C TYR A 69 15.01 -4.36 -4.40
N ARG A 70 14.68 -5.18 -5.41
CA ARG A 70 13.88 -6.41 -5.24
C ARG A 70 14.60 -7.47 -4.41
N LYS A 71 15.94 -7.51 -4.47
CA LYS A 71 16.76 -8.40 -3.63
C LYS A 71 16.78 -7.92 -2.18
N THR A 72 17.01 -6.63 -1.97
CA THR A 72 17.07 -6.00 -0.63
C THR A 72 15.72 -6.09 0.08
N TYR A 73 14.63 -5.80 -0.61
CA TYR A 73 13.27 -5.77 -0.06
C TYR A 73 12.43 -6.94 -0.58
N SER A 74 12.99 -8.15 -0.53
CA SER A 74 12.35 -9.37 -1.06
C SER A 74 10.97 -9.67 -0.44
N LYS A 75 10.75 -9.28 0.82
CA LYS A 75 9.46 -9.41 1.51
C LYS A 75 8.33 -8.59 0.87
N ILE A 76 8.66 -7.46 0.26
CA ILE A 76 7.67 -6.67 -0.50
C ILE A 76 7.22 -7.48 -1.74
N ILE A 77 8.16 -8.13 -2.42
CA ILE A 77 7.89 -8.95 -3.62
C ILE A 77 7.07 -10.20 -3.27
N GLU A 78 7.40 -10.81 -2.14
CA GLU A 78 6.65 -11.93 -1.58
C GLU A 78 5.19 -11.51 -1.32
N PHE A 79 4.97 -10.35 -0.70
CA PHE A 79 3.62 -9.84 -0.43
C PHE A 79 2.82 -9.64 -1.72
N TRP A 80 3.39 -9.04 -2.77
CA TRP A 80 2.72 -8.93 -4.07
C TRP A 80 2.33 -10.28 -4.65
N THR A 81 3.24 -11.25 -4.54
CA THR A 81 3.01 -12.60 -5.04
C THR A 81 1.87 -13.28 -4.28
N GLN A 82 1.81 -13.11 -2.97
CA GLN A 82 0.73 -13.63 -2.12
C GLN A 82 -0.62 -12.99 -2.49
N MET A 83 -0.67 -11.66 -2.69
CA MET A 83 -1.90 -10.96 -3.11
C MET A 83 -2.38 -11.44 -4.48
N GLU A 84 -1.47 -11.61 -5.44
CA GLU A 84 -1.80 -12.14 -6.76
C GLU A 84 -2.36 -13.58 -6.66
N LYS A 85 -1.75 -14.43 -5.83
CA LYS A 85 -2.24 -15.81 -5.58
C LYS A 85 -3.64 -15.81 -4.98
N CYS A 86 -3.89 -15.01 -3.94
CA CYS A 86 -5.21 -14.91 -3.30
C CYS A 86 -6.27 -14.46 -4.31
N PHE A 87 -5.96 -13.45 -5.11
CA PHE A 87 -6.87 -12.92 -6.12
C PHE A 87 -7.18 -13.94 -7.23
N ARG A 88 -6.16 -14.64 -7.74
CA ARG A 88 -6.34 -15.70 -8.75
C ARG A 88 -7.16 -16.86 -8.21
N TRP A 89 -6.95 -17.20 -6.93
CA TRP A 89 -7.63 -18.32 -6.29
C TRP A 89 -9.15 -18.12 -6.29
N VAL A 90 -9.63 -16.95 -5.84
CA VAL A 90 -11.06 -16.65 -5.81
C VAL A 90 -11.66 -16.43 -7.21
N ILE A 91 -10.86 -16.14 -8.24
CA ILE A 91 -11.34 -16.21 -9.64
C ILE A 91 -11.56 -17.66 -10.06
N LYS A 92 -10.62 -18.55 -9.74
CA LYS A 92 -10.64 -19.96 -10.16
C LYS A 92 -11.70 -20.76 -9.39
N TYR A 93 -11.86 -20.48 -8.10
CA TYR A 93 -12.77 -21.16 -7.19
C TYR A 93 -13.70 -20.12 -6.54
N PRO A 94 -14.73 -19.65 -7.26
CA PRO A 94 -15.54 -18.52 -6.82
C PRO A 94 -16.38 -18.79 -5.55
N HIS A 95 -16.54 -20.05 -5.16
CA HIS A 95 -17.24 -20.43 -3.93
C HIS A 95 -16.34 -20.40 -2.68
N GLU A 96 -15.03 -20.19 -2.85
CA GLU A 96 -14.08 -20.19 -1.75
C GLU A 96 -13.75 -18.77 -1.29
N ILE A 97 -13.52 -18.65 0.01
CA ILE A 97 -13.04 -17.42 0.64
C ILE A 97 -11.59 -17.64 1.06
N VAL A 98 -10.73 -16.70 0.70
CA VAL A 98 -9.30 -16.73 1.04
C VAL A 98 -9.01 -15.68 2.09
N TYR A 99 -8.37 -16.12 3.15
CA TYR A 99 -7.96 -15.28 4.27
C TYR A 99 -6.44 -15.15 4.27
N TYR A 100 -5.96 -13.92 4.11
CA TYR A 100 -4.55 -13.60 4.21
C TYR A 100 -4.21 -13.13 5.63
N LYS A 101 -3.16 -13.72 6.20
CA LYS A 101 -2.57 -13.35 7.49
C LYS A 101 -1.10 -13.06 7.33
N PHE A 102 -0.58 -12.22 8.21
CA PHE A 102 0.85 -12.02 8.35
C PHE A 102 1.38 -12.94 9.45
N ASP A 103 1.67 -14.17 9.09
CA ASP A 103 2.64 -14.99 9.81
C ASP A 103 3.59 -15.60 8.77
N LYS A 104 4.76 -16.09 9.18
CA LYS A 104 5.92 -16.34 8.32
C LYS A 104 5.67 -17.18 7.04
N THR A 105 4.52 -17.82 6.83
CA THR A 105 4.21 -18.58 5.62
C THR A 105 2.73 -18.89 5.27
N SER A 106 1.69 -18.52 6.04
CA SER A 106 0.35 -19.12 5.83
C SER A 106 -0.74 -18.24 5.19
N VAL A 107 -1.47 -18.84 4.23
CA VAL A 107 -2.75 -18.38 3.67
C VAL A 107 -3.78 -19.48 3.96
N THR A 108 -4.96 -19.15 4.50
CA THR A 108 -6.00 -20.15 4.81
C THR A 108 -7.20 -20.03 3.86
N VAL A 109 -7.72 -21.16 3.35
CA VAL A 109 -8.83 -21.24 2.39
C VAL A 109 -10.03 -21.91 3.04
N ASN A 110 -11.15 -21.20 3.25
CA ASN A 110 -12.32 -21.68 4.01
C ASN A 110 -11.96 -22.12 5.45
N ALA A 111 -12.76 -21.72 6.45
CA ALA A 111 -12.45 -21.93 7.88
C ALA A 111 -12.13 -23.39 8.30
N ASN A 112 -12.39 -24.39 7.45
CA ASN A 112 -12.24 -25.82 7.73
C ASN A 112 -11.35 -26.60 6.72
N LYS A 113 -10.65 -25.95 5.77
CA LYS A 113 -9.78 -26.66 4.80
C LYS A 113 -8.46 -25.93 4.54
N HIS A 114 -7.45 -26.19 5.36
CA HIS A 114 -6.11 -25.63 5.19
C HIS A 114 -5.50 -26.04 3.82
N VAL A 115 -5.13 -25.06 2.99
CA VAL A 115 -4.11 -25.25 1.96
C VAL A 115 -2.81 -24.78 2.58
N ASP A 116 -1.97 -25.74 3.00
CA ASP A 116 -0.70 -25.45 3.64
C ASP A 116 0.31 -24.91 2.62
N LEU A 117 0.71 -23.65 2.78
CA LEU A 117 1.91 -23.06 2.17
C LEU A 117 3.03 -22.87 3.22
N GLY A 118 2.84 -23.44 4.41
CA GLY A 118 3.70 -23.35 5.60
C GLY A 118 2.94 -22.73 6.78
N ALA A 119 2.58 -23.57 7.76
CA ALA A 119 2.20 -23.29 9.16
C ALA A 119 0.90 -22.49 9.45
N ASN A 120 -0.18 -23.27 9.61
CA ASN A 120 -1.39 -23.20 10.47
C ASN A 120 -1.68 -21.96 11.34
N TYR A 121 -2.73 -21.17 11.00
CA TYR A 121 -3.66 -20.54 11.98
C TYR A 121 -5.00 -20.15 11.33
N THR A 122 -6.14 -20.56 11.91
CA THR A 122 -7.52 -20.21 11.49
C THR A 122 -7.96 -18.81 12.00
N CYS A 123 -8.81 -18.07 11.29
CA CYS A 123 -9.32 -16.74 11.70
C CYS A 123 -10.85 -16.60 11.61
N TYR A 124 -11.40 -15.81 12.55
CA TYR A 124 -12.81 -15.43 12.66
C TYR A 124 -13.06 -14.01 12.10
N ASN A 125 -14.33 -13.60 11.95
CA ASN A 125 -14.78 -12.32 11.38
C ASN A 125 -15.54 -11.49 12.45
N ARG A 126 -15.21 -10.21 12.66
CA ARG A 126 -15.84 -9.37 13.71
C ARG A 126 -17.34 -9.10 13.53
N LYS A 127 -17.87 -9.14 12.30
CA LYS A 127 -19.32 -8.99 12.05
C LYS A 127 -20.12 -10.28 12.32
N GLU A 128 -19.43 -11.43 12.34
CA GLU A 128 -20.04 -12.75 12.59
C GLU A 128 -19.76 -13.26 14.02
N PHE A 129 -18.81 -12.67 14.75
CA PHE A 129 -18.36 -13.11 16.07
C PHE A 129 -18.19 -11.93 17.06
N PRO A 130 -19.30 -11.34 17.57
CA PRO A 130 -19.26 -10.21 18.50
C PRO A 130 -18.67 -10.55 19.88
N ASN A 131 -18.52 -11.84 20.21
CA ASN A 131 -18.06 -12.33 21.52
C ASN A 131 -16.59 -12.81 21.52
N ALA A 132 -15.79 -12.44 20.50
CA ALA A 132 -14.39 -12.86 20.46
C ALA A 132 -13.58 -12.23 21.61
N PRO A 133 -12.67 -12.97 22.28
CA PRO A 133 -11.87 -12.46 23.40
C PRO A 133 -11.11 -11.18 23.02
N PRO A 134 -10.82 -10.28 23.97
CA PRO A 134 -10.04 -9.08 23.71
C PRO A 134 -8.76 -9.40 22.92
N ASP A 135 -7.94 -10.38 23.29
CA ASP A 135 -6.67 -10.61 22.58
C ASP A 135 -6.79 -11.39 21.24
N SER A 136 -8.00 -11.61 20.71
CA SER A 136 -8.23 -12.36 19.47
C SER A 136 -8.03 -11.56 18.19
N TRP A 137 -7.84 -10.23 18.26
CA TRP A 137 -7.73 -9.38 17.07
C TRP A 137 -6.46 -9.66 16.26
N HIS A 138 -5.38 -10.07 16.93
CA HIS A 138 -4.11 -10.46 16.30
C HIS A 138 -4.26 -11.76 15.48
N ASN A 139 -5.37 -12.50 15.68
CA ASN A 139 -5.70 -13.72 14.97
C ASN A 139 -6.71 -13.52 13.84
N LEU A 140 -7.17 -12.27 13.58
CA LEU A 140 -8.06 -11.95 12.46
C LEU A 140 -7.27 -11.90 11.14
N PRO A 141 -7.92 -12.15 9.99
CA PRO A 141 -7.25 -12.03 8.71
C PRO A 141 -7.03 -10.56 8.37
N LEU A 142 -5.81 -10.19 7.99
CA LEU A 142 -5.50 -8.84 7.54
C LEU A 142 -6.27 -8.51 6.25
N LEU A 143 -6.44 -9.47 5.36
CA LEU A 143 -7.20 -9.28 4.13
C LEU A 143 -8.07 -10.49 3.85
N THR A 144 -9.29 -10.26 3.38
CA THR A 144 -10.20 -11.33 2.95
C THR A 144 -10.54 -11.15 1.48
N PHE A 145 -10.36 -12.21 0.71
CA PHE A 145 -10.70 -12.25 -0.71
C PHE A 145 -11.89 -13.17 -0.91
N ARG A 146 -12.84 -12.73 -1.73
CA ARG A 146 -13.99 -13.54 -2.14
C ARG A 146 -14.41 -13.18 -3.56
N ASN A 147 -15.20 -14.04 -4.19
CA ASN A 147 -15.80 -13.77 -5.49
C ASN A 147 -17.32 -13.98 -5.38
N ASP A 148 -18.08 -13.04 -5.93
CA ASP A 148 -19.51 -13.24 -6.16
C ASP A 148 -19.82 -12.88 -7.61
N LYS A 149 -20.30 -13.88 -8.37
CA LYS A 149 -20.76 -13.75 -9.76
C LYS A 149 -19.79 -12.98 -10.67
N GLY A 150 -18.48 -13.23 -10.54
CA GLY A 150 -17.46 -12.60 -11.37
C GLY A 150 -16.99 -11.22 -10.89
N THR A 151 -17.42 -10.79 -9.70
CA THR A 151 -16.84 -9.65 -9.00
C THR A 151 -15.96 -10.18 -7.87
N VAL A 152 -14.66 -9.83 -7.91
CA VAL A 152 -13.75 -10.13 -6.80
C VAL A 152 -13.80 -8.99 -5.80
N PHE A 153 -13.81 -9.33 -4.51
CA PHE A 153 -13.81 -8.40 -3.41
C PHE A 153 -12.57 -8.60 -2.56
N ILE A 154 -11.99 -7.51 -2.08
CA ILE A 154 -10.95 -7.51 -1.05
C ILE A 154 -11.46 -6.68 0.14
N ASN A 155 -11.66 -7.32 1.28
CA ASN A 155 -12.02 -6.63 2.51
C ASN A 155 -10.75 -6.28 3.30
N LEU A 156 -10.63 -5.02 3.68
CA LEU A 156 -9.52 -4.45 4.46
C LEU A 156 -9.83 -4.50 5.97
N PRO A 157 -8.82 -4.37 6.86
CA PRO A 157 -9.04 -4.35 8.31
C PRO A 157 -9.95 -3.21 8.77
N SER A 158 -9.95 -2.08 8.06
CA SER A 158 -10.85 -0.94 8.28
C SER A 158 -12.33 -1.27 8.02
N GLY A 159 -12.63 -2.44 7.44
CA GLY A 159 -13.96 -2.84 6.99
C GLY A 159 -14.32 -2.33 5.58
N ARG A 160 -13.46 -1.52 4.95
CA ARG A 160 -13.62 -1.12 3.55
C ARG A 160 -13.56 -2.34 2.63
N GLU A 161 -14.33 -2.28 1.55
CA GLU A 161 -14.36 -3.31 0.52
C GLU A 161 -13.92 -2.73 -0.83
N LEU A 162 -12.85 -3.29 -1.39
CA LEU A 162 -12.43 -3.03 -2.77
C LEU A 162 -13.15 -3.98 -3.72
N ARG A 163 -13.71 -3.46 -4.82
CA ARG A 163 -14.56 -4.23 -5.74
C ARG A 163 -13.97 -4.25 -7.14
N TYR A 164 -13.77 -5.44 -7.66
CA TYR A 164 -13.20 -5.68 -8.98
C TYR A 164 -14.20 -6.41 -9.86
N SER A 165 -15.10 -5.65 -10.50
CA SER A 165 -16.14 -6.20 -11.38
C SER A 165 -15.55 -6.85 -12.63
N HIS A 166 -16.19 -7.95 -13.08
CA HIS A 166 -15.77 -8.73 -14.24
C HIS A 166 -14.31 -9.22 -14.18
N ALA A 167 -13.86 -9.56 -12.96
CA ALA A 167 -12.53 -10.09 -12.73
C ALA A 167 -12.41 -11.51 -13.31
N ARG A 168 -11.40 -11.71 -14.17
CA ARG A 168 -11.15 -12.98 -14.87
C ARG A 168 -9.67 -13.16 -15.19
N ILE A 169 -9.26 -14.40 -15.43
CA ILE A 169 -7.93 -14.73 -15.93
C ILE A 169 -8.04 -14.92 -17.45
N ILE A 170 -7.37 -14.05 -18.20
CA ILE A 170 -7.23 -14.18 -19.66
C ILE A 170 -6.01 -15.07 -19.93
N LYS A 171 -6.22 -16.19 -20.64
CA LYS A 171 -5.14 -17.11 -20.99
C LYS A 171 -4.13 -16.40 -21.89
N ASP A 172 -2.84 -16.59 -21.59
CA ASP A 172 -1.70 -16.19 -22.41
C ASP A 172 -0.69 -17.35 -22.42
N ARG A 173 0.48 -17.17 -23.07
CA ARG A 173 1.53 -18.21 -23.13
C ARG A 173 2.18 -18.54 -21.78
N TYR A 174 1.77 -17.86 -20.70
CA TYR A 174 2.37 -17.96 -19.38
C TYR A 174 1.29 -18.35 -18.34
N LYS A 175 1.29 -17.68 -17.20
CA LYS A 175 0.38 -17.90 -16.05
C LYS A 175 -1.02 -17.29 -16.24
N GLY A 176 -1.31 -16.69 -17.40
CA GLY A 176 -2.53 -15.94 -17.65
C GLY A 176 -2.50 -14.56 -16.98
N THR A 177 -3.13 -13.58 -17.62
CA THR A 177 -3.20 -12.20 -17.15
C THR A 177 -4.50 -11.98 -16.38
N ILE A 178 -4.42 -11.41 -15.17
CA ILE A 178 -5.63 -10.99 -14.44
C ILE A 178 -6.16 -9.73 -15.12
N SER A 179 -7.44 -9.74 -15.49
CA SER A 179 -8.13 -8.60 -16.06
C SER A 179 -9.43 -8.36 -15.31
N TRP A 180 -9.82 -7.10 -15.19
CA TRP A 180 -11.07 -6.64 -14.63
C TRP A 180 -11.66 -5.54 -15.53
N ARG A 181 -12.87 -5.06 -15.20
CA ARG A 181 -13.60 -4.07 -16.01
C ARG A 181 -12.76 -2.87 -16.47
N TRP A 182 -11.83 -2.40 -15.65
CA TRP A 182 -11.05 -1.19 -15.91
C TRP A 182 -9.59 -1.44 -16.28
N GLY A 183 -9.18 -2.69 -16.55
CA GLY A 183 -7.85 -2.96 -17.08
C GLY A 183 -7.25 -4.30 -16.66
N LYS A 184 -5.93 -4.31 -16.52
CA LYS A 184 -5.13 -5.46 -16.09
C LYS A 184 -4.70 -5.28 -14.65
N LEU A 185 -4.56 -6.39 -13.94
CA LEU A 185 -4.04 -6.42 -12.58
C LEU A 185 -2.84 -7.37 -12.52
N TRP A 186 -1.88 -7.02 -11.70
CA TRP A 186 -0.77 -7.85 -11.24
C TRP A 186 -0.59 -7.65 -9.73
N GLY A 187 0.16 -8.53 -9.06
CA GLY A 187 0.34 -8.48 -7.61
C GLY A 187 0.67 -7.08 -7.07
N GLY A 188 1.58 -6.37 -7.73
CA GLY A 188 1.95 -5.00 -7.38
C GLY A 188 0.80 -4.00 -7.44
N SER A 189 0.01 -3.98 -8.53
CA SER A 189 -1.17 -3.09 -8.64
C SER A 189 -2.28 -3.41 -7.63
N ILE A 190 -2.42 -4.69 -7.23
CA ILE A 190 -3.41 -5.08 -6.20
C ILE A 190 -2.97 -4.51 -4.85
N VAL A 191 -1.67 -4.63 -4.54
CA VAL A 191 -1.06 -4.11 -3.31
C VAL A 191 -1.14 -2.59 -3.27
N GLU A 192 -0.89 -1.91 -4.40
CA GLU A 192 -1.05 -0.47 -4.52
C GLU A 192 -2.46 -0.02 -4.13
N ASN A 193 -3.50 -0.67 -4.68
CA ASN A 193 -4.88 -0.35 -4.33
C ASN A 193 -5.17 -0.60 -2.84
N ILE A 194 -4.64 -1.67 -2.26
CA ILE A 194 -4.78 -1.98 -0.82
C ILE A 194 -4.13 -0.87 0.01
N VAL A 195 -2.87 -0.50 -0.28
CA VAL A 195 -2.14 0.52 0.49
C VAL A 195 -2.83 1.87 0.36
N GLN A 196 -3.18 2.32 -0.85
CA GLN A 196 -3.86 3.59 -1.05
C GLN A 196 -5.21 3.65 -0.31
N ALA A 197 -5.97 2.56 -0.36
CA ALA A 197 -7.25 2.47 0.34
C ALA A 197 -7.05 2.50 1.86
N THR A 198 -6.10 1.76 2.40
CA THR A 198 -5.75 1.77 3.82
C THR A 198 -5.30 3.15 4.28
N SER A 199 -4.40 3.82 3.55
CA SER A 199 -3.95 5.18 3.84
C SER A 199 -5.11 6.18 3.81
N ARG A 200 -6.05 6.03 2.87
CA ARG A 200 -7.25 6.86 2.82
C ARG A 200 -8.18 6.65 4.02
N ASP A 201 -8.31 5.43 4.52
CA ASP A 201 -9.10 5.14 5.72
C ASP A 201 -8.51 5.82 6.96
N VAL A 202 -7.20 5.71 7.15
CA VAL A 202 -6.47 6.40 8.23
C VAL A 202 -6.72 7.92 8.17
N LEU A 203 -6.52 8.54 7.01
CA LEU A 203 -6.71 9.98 6.84
C LEU A 203 -8.17 10.42 7.06
N ALA A 204 -9.12 9.62 6.58
CA ALA A 204 -10.54 9.91 6.73
C ALA A 204 -10.97 9.93 8.20
N GLU A 205 -10.48 9.00 9.02
CA GLU A 205 -10.74 9.02 10.47
C GLU A 205 -10.20 10.30 11.13
N ALA A 206 -8.98 10.73 10.76
CA ALA A 206 -8.41 11.97 11.27
C ALA A 206 -9.26 13.20 10.88
N ILE A 207 -9.71 13.26 9.63
CA ILE A 207 -10.61 14.31 9.12
C ILE A 207 -11.91 14.35 9.94
N LEU A 208 -12.53 13.20 10.20
CA LEU A 208 -13.77 13.11 10.96
C LEU A 208 -13.60 13.52 12.44
N MET A 209 -12.44 13.29 13.03
CA MET A 209 -12.14 13.75 14.39
C MET A 209 -11.91 15.26 14.49
N ILE A 210 -11.33 15.87 13.45
CA ILE A 210 -10.97 17.29 13.44
C ILE A 210 -12.16 18.18 13.02
N GLY A 211 -12.91 17.74 12.01
CA GLY A 211 -13.99 18.51 11.37
C GLY A 211 -15.01 19.14 12.34
N PRO A 212 -15.43 18.48 13.43
CA PRO A 212 -16.36 19.07 14.40
C PRO A 212 -15.86 20.32 15.13
N PHE A 213 -14.54 20.51 15.24
CA PHE A 213 -13.96 21.63 16.01
C PHE A 213 -13.19 22.62 15.13
N ASN A 214 -12.69 22.18 13.99
CA ASN A 214 -11.93 23.02 13.06
C ASN A 214 -12.31 22.70 11.60
N PRO A 215 -12.77 23.71 10.83
CA PRO A 215 -13.13 23.49 9.42
C PRO A 215 -11.93 23.01 8.60
N ILE A 216 -12.12 21.90 7.89
CA ILE A 216 -11.14 21.38 6.92
C ILE A 216 -11.58 21.87 5.54
N VAL A 217 -10.75 22.68 4.88
CA VAL A 217 -11.08 23.30 3.59
C VAL A 217 -10.71 22.44 2.40
N CYS A 218 -9.64 21.66 2.53
CA CYS A 218 -9.26 20.69 1.51
C CYS A 218 -8.41 19.58 2.12
N HIS A 219 -8.25 18.51 1.35
CA HIS A 219 -7.19 17.53 1.54
C HIS A 219 -6.55 17.23 0.19
N VAL A 220 -5.24 17.09 0.16
CA VAL A 220 -4.46 16.80 -1.05
C VAL A 220 -3.45 15.71 -0.69
N HIS A 221 -3.49 14.59 -1.39
CA HIS A 221 -2.74 13.38 -1.03
C HIS A 221 -3.02 12.95 0.42
N ASP A 222 -1.97 12.94 1.25
CA ASP A 222 -1.93 12.63 2.67
C ASP A 222 -2.04 13.87 3.57
N SER A 223 -2.20 15.06 2.99
CA SER A 223 -2.28 16.33 3.72
C SER A 223 -3.71 16.85 3.85
N ILE A 224 -3.97 17.56 4.95
CA ILE A 224 -5.20 18.33 5.18
C ILE A 224 -4.86 19.80 5.40
N SER A 225 -5.76 20.68 4.99
CA SER A 225 -5.68 22.09 5.33
C SER A 225 -6.85 22.48 6.20
N VAL A 226 -6.53 23.08 7.35
CA VAL A 226 -7.47 23.36 8.42
C VAL A 226 -7.49 24.86 8.67
N LEU A 227 -8.68 25.45 8.65
CA LEU A 227 -8.86 26.86 9.01
C LEU A 227 -8.93 26.99 10.54
N ILE A 228 -8.07 27.86 11.07
CA ILE A 228 -7.97 28.12 12.49
C ILE A 228 -7.92 29.63 12.69
N LYS A 229 -8.75 30.16 13.61
CA LYS A 229 -8.65 31.56 14.04
C LYS A 229 -7.25 31.81 14.63
N LYS A 230 -6.61 32.93 14.27
CA LYS A 230 -5.22 33.26 14.66
C LYS A 230 -4.98 33.10 16.17
N ASP A 231 -5.90 33.60 17.00
CA ASP A 231 -5.79 33.55 18.46
C ASP A 231 -5.97 32.13 19.04
N ASN A 232 -6.53 31.20 18.26
CA ASN A 232 -6.79 29.81 18.67
C ASN A 232 -5.73 28.82 18.17
N VAL A 233 -4.76 29.24 17.35
CA VAL A 233 -3.75 28.35 16.76
C VAL A 233 -3.02 27.54 17.83
N ARG A 234 -2.57 28.21 18.91
CA ARG A 234 -1.85 27.58 20.03
C ARG A 234 -2.64 26.45 20.70
N PHE A 235 -3.97 26.52 20.71
CA PHE A 235 -4.84 25.54 21.35
C PHE A 235 -5.34 24.46 20.39
N ALA A 236 -5.56 24.81 19.13
CA ALA A 236 -6.08 23.88 18.11
C ALA A 236 -4.99 22.97 17.55
N LEU A 237 -3.79 23.50 17.32
CA LEU A 237 -2.72 22.77 16.65
C LEU A 237 -2.34 21.45 17.35
N PRO A 238 -2.14 21.40 18.68
CA PRO A 238 -1.84 20.12 19.37
C PRO A 238 -2.96 19.09 19.26
N LYS A 239 -4.23 19.53 19.20
CA LYS A 239 -5.38 18.64 19.06
C LYS A 239 -5.46 18.06 17.65
N ILE A 240 -5.23 18.89 16.63
CA ILE A 240 -5.15 18.48 15.22
C ILE A 240 -4.01 17.48 15.02
N GLU A 241 -2.83 17.81 15.54
CA GLU A 241 -1.67 16.93 15.48
C GLU A 241 -1.93 15.59 16.18
N LYS A 242 -2.53 15.60 17.36
CA LYS A 242 -2.90 14.38 18.08
C LYS A 242 -3.91 13.54 17.29
N ALA A 243 -4.88 14.18 16.64
CA ALA A 243 -5.87 13.48 15.81
C ALA A 243 -5.22 12.85 14.56
N MET A 244 -4.28 13.56 13.92
CA MET A 244 -3.55 13.07 12.75
C MET A 244 -2.53 11.96 13.08
N ARG A 245 -1.93 11.98 14.27
CA ARG A 245 -1.04 10.90 14.77
C ARG A 245 -1.79 9.70 15.35
N ARG A 246 -3.12 9.75 15.41
CA ARG A 246 -3.88 8.64 15.96
C ARG A 246 -3.77 7.44 15.02
N VAL A 247 -3.31 6.32 15.58
CA VAL A 247 -3.38 5.01 14.93
C VAL A 247 -4.77 4.42 15.20
N PRO A 248 -5.58 4.12 14.17
CA PRO A 248 -6.84 3.39 14.37
C PRO A 248 -6.61 2.01 14.97
N GLU A 249 -7.57 1.49 15.75
CA GLU A 249 -7.45 0.17 16.39
C GLU A 249 -7.19 -0.95 15.37
N TRP A 250 -7.79 -0.85 14.17
CA TRP A 250 -7.61 -1.84 13.11
C TRP A 250 -6.25 -1.75 12.40
N ALA A 251 -5.47 -0.71 12.67
CA ALA A 251 -4.16 -0.42 12.09
C ALA A 251 -3.03 -0.43 13.14
N GLU A 252 -3.23 -1.12 14.27
CA GLU A 252 -2.25 -1.19 15.36
C GLU A 252 -0.85 -1.55 14.84
N GLY A 253 0.17 -0.84 15.33
CA GLY A 253 1.57 -1.03 14.94
C GLY A 253 2.01 -0.26 13.68
N VAL A 254 1.10 0.41 12.95
CA VAL A 254 1.50 1.30 11.84
C VAL A 254 2.17 2.56 12.40
N PRO A 255 3.42 2.86 12.03
CA PRO A 255 4.06 4.10 12.43
C PRO A 255 3.45 5.27 11.65
N ILE A 256 2.70 6.14 12.32
CA ILE A 256 2.09 7.35 11.74
C ILE A 256 2.72 8.57 12.40
N ASP A 257 3.11 9.53 11.58
CA ASP A 257 3.54 10.85 12.05
C ASP A 257 3.00 11.95 11.13
N ILE A 258 3.13 13.20 11.58
CA ILE A 258 2.67 14.39 10.87
C ILE A 258 3.70 15.50 10.96
N GLU A 259 3.74 16.28 9.88
CA GLU A 259 4.40 17.58 9.86
C GLU A 259 3.38 18.69 9.67
N THR A 260 3.53 19.75 10.47
CA THR A 260 2.63 20.89 10.47
C THR A 260 3.34 22.15 10.03
N LYS A 261 2.64 22.96 9.24
CA LYS A 261 3.07 24.32 8.87
C LYS A 261 1.88 25.25 9.02
N VAL A 262 2.06 26.32 9.78
CA VAL A 262 1.06 27.38 9.93
C VAL A 262 1.38 28.48 8.92
N LYS A 263 0.38 28.88 8.14
CA LYS A 263 0.46 30.00 7.19
C LYS A 263 -0.74 30.91 7.37
N GLU A 264 -0.56 32.20 7.08
CA GLU A 264 -1.66 33.18 7.11
C GLU A 264 -2.55 33.12 5.87
N THR A 265 -2.05 32.53 4.78
CA THR A 265 -2.76 32.34 3.53
C THR A 265 -2.82 30.86 3.16
N PHE A 266 -3.95 30.48 2.57
CA PHE A 266 -4.15 29.18 1.94
C PHE A 266 -3.55 29.17 0.53
#